data_AF-Q2GAM5-F1
#
_entry.id   AF-Q2GAM5-F1
#
_cell.length_a   1.000
_cell.length_b   1.000
_cell.length_c   1.000
_cell.angle_alpha   90.00
_cell.angle_beta   90.00
_cell.angle_gamma   90.00
#
_symmetry.space_group_name_H-M   'P 1'
#
loop_
_entity.id
_entity.type
_entity.pdbx_description
1 polymer ?
#
loop_
_entity_poly.entity_id
_entity_poly.type
_entity_poly.pdbx_seq_one_letter_code
_entity_poly.pdbx_strand_id
1 'polypeptide(L)'
;MRRYKVTVTTAADGTATAYTPRLSGKIQQIEYVKTDFASGVDFTITGEATGINLWTESDVNASAVRAPRQACHSQVGAAQLYASGGTAVTDRIGLSGDRVKIAIAQGGATKIGTFHVIVD
;
A
#
# COMPACT_ATOMS: atom_id res chain seq x y z
N MET A 1 5.19 -16.94 0.10
CA MET A 1 5.00 -15.81 1.03
C MET A 1 6.30 -15.28 1.63
N ARG A 2 6.54 -13.98 1.45
CA ARG A 2 7.67 -13.19 1.98
C ARG A 2 7.15 -11.94 2.68
N ARG A 3 7.84 -11.49 3.71
CA ARG A 3 7.53 -10.25 4.46
C ARG A 3 8.67 -9.25 4.32
N TYR A 4 8.36 -8.03 3.88
CA TYR A 4 9.30 -6.92 3.79
C TYR A 4 8.97 -5.88 4.84
N LYS A 5 9.91 -5.62 5.76
CA LYS A 5 9.80 -4.55 6.75
C LYS A 5 10.40 -3.26 6.18
N VAL A 6 9.65 -2.17 6.22
CA VAL A 6 10.10 -0.84 5.84
C VAL A 6 9.94 0.09 7.04
N THR A 7 11.05 0.63 7.51
CA THR A 7 11.06 1.68 8.54
C THR A 7 11.11 3.03 7.84
N VAL A 8 10.23 3.94 8.23
CA VAL A 8 10.04 5.24 7.60
C VAL A 8 10.26 6.32 8.64
N THR A 9 11.18 7.24 8.37
CA THR A 9 11.43 8.41 9.23
C THR A 9 10.97 9.66 8.49
N THR A 10 10.13 10.47 9.14
CA THR A 10 9.67 11.74 8.57
C THR A 10 10.71 12.83 8.68
N ALA A 11 10.68 13.76 7.73
CA ALA A 11 11.43 15.01 7.79
C ALA A 11 10.82 15.95 8.85
N ALA A 12 11.42 17.13 9.01
CA ALA A 12 10.94 18.14 9.95
C ALA A 12 9.54 18.67 9.60
N ASP A 13 9.13 18.60 8.34
CA ASP A 13 7.79 18.97 7.85
C ASP A 13 6.74 17.85 8.01
N GLY A 14 7.12 16.70 8.57
CA GLY A 14 6.23 15.56 8.76
C GLY A 14 5.99 14.71 7.51
N THR A 15 6.70 14.95 6.41
CA THR A 15 6.62 14.14 5.19
C THR A 15 7.68 13.04 5.18
N ALA A 16 7.43 11.95 4.44
CA ALA A 16 8.43 10.94 4.17
C ALA A 16 8.19 10.23 2.85
N THR A 17 9.24 9.69 2.24
CA THR A 17 9.14 8.68 1.19
C THR A 17 10.11 7.55 1.48
N ALA A 18 9.62 6.32 1.46
CA ALA A 18 10.42 5.11 1.64
C ALA A 18 10.03 4.03 0.63
N TYR A 19 10.89 3.03 0.49
CA TYR A 19 10.74 1.99 -0.52
C TYR A 19 11.02 0.62 0.07
N THR A 20 10.33 -0.41 -0.41
CA THR A 20 10.80 -1.79 -0.29
C THR A 20 12.02 -2.01 -1.20
N PRO A 21 12.82 -3.07 -0.98
CA PRO A 21 13.62 -3.65 -2.04
C PRO A 21 12.76 -4.03 -3.25
N ARG A 22 13.39 -4.28 -4.40
CA ARG A 22 12.67 -4.83 -5.56
C ARG A 22 12.07 -6.18 -5.19
N LEU A 23 10.82 -6.38 -5.56
CA LEU A 23 10.07 -7.59 -5.28
C LEU A 23 9.22 -8.00 -6.49
N SER A 24 8.90 -9.29 -6.54
CA SER A 24 8.00 -9.87 -7.52
C SER A 24 7.03 -10.79 -6.78
N GLY A 25 5.76 -10.73 -7.13
CA GLY A 25 4.70 -11.54 -6.54
C GLY A 25 3.41 -10.76 -6.35
N LYS A 26 2.41 -11.41 -5.75
CA LYS A 26 1.10 -10.80 -5.48
C LYS A 26 1.10 -10.18 -4.08
N ILE A 27 0.71 -8.90 -3.96
CA ILE A 27 0.53 -8.23 -2.68
C ILE A 27 -0.66 -8.88 -1.96
N GLN A 28 -0.38 -9.50 -0.81
CA GLN A 28 -1.41 -10.11 0.02
C GLN A 28 -2.02 -9.06 0.94
N GLN A 29 -1.18 -8.37 1.71
CA GLN A 29 -1.57 -7.25 2.57
C GLN A 29 -0.39 -6.32 2.87
N ILE A 30 -0.73 -5.11 3.34
CA ILE A 30 0.18 -4.11 3.87
C ILE A 30 -0.30 -3.80 5.29
N GLU A 31 0.64 -3.82 6.23
CA GLU A 31 0.40 -3.54 7.63
C GLU A 31 1.15 -2.28 8.02
N TYR A 32 0.44 -1.32 8.61
CA TYR A 32 1.04 -0.22 9.35
C TYR A 32 1.04 -0.57 10.83
N VAL A 33 2.22 -0.54 11.45
CA VAL A 33 2.38 -0.67 12.89
C VAL A 33 2.68 0.72 13.45
N LYS A 34 1.71 1.28 14.20
CA LYS A 34 1.87 2.59 14.83
C LYS A 34 2.94 2.51 15.91
N THR A 35 3.95 3.35 15.75
CA THR A 35 5.04 3.52 16.72
C THR A 35 5.04 4.97 17.20
N ASP A 36 5.52 5.89 16.36
CA ASP A 36 5.81 7.27 16.77
C ASP A 36 5.18 8.33 15.87
N PHE A 37 4.64 7.94 14.72
CA PHE A 37 3.91 8.87 13.86
C PHE A 37 2.74 9.51 14.62
N ALA A 38 2.52 10.79 14.31
CA ALA A 38 1.38 11.55 14.81
C ALA A 38 0.04 10.88 14.45
N SER A 39 -1.00 11.29 15.17
CA SER A 39 -2.38 11.04 14.73
C SER A 39 -2.71 11.93 13.53
N GLY A 40 -3.63 11.48 12.67
CA GLY A 40 -3.98 12.20 11.45
C GLY A 40 -3.01 11.96 10.28
N VAL A 41 -2.27 10.84 10.26
CA VAL A 41 -1.26 10.60 9.21
C VAL A 41 -1.93 10.14 7.92
N ASP A 42 -1.50 10.70 6.79
CA ASP A 42 -1.97 10.31 5.47
C ASP A 42 -0.96 9.38 4.79
N PHE A 43 -1.48 8.30 4.21
CA PHE A 43 -0.69 7.33 3.46
C PHE A 43 -1.04 7.39 1.99
N THR A 44 -0.01 7.37 1.14
CA THR A 44 -0.13 7.10 -0.29
C THR A 44 0.90 6.04 -0.66
N ILE A 45 0.46 4.80 -0.78
CA ILE A 45 1.29 3.64 -1.04
C ILE A 45 0.98 3.11 -2.44
N THR A 46 2.02 3.03 -3.28
CA THR A 46 1.91 2.72 -4.70
C THR A 46 3.01 1.78 -5.17
N GLY A 47 2.82 1.13 -6.31
CA GLY A 47 3.94 0.59 -7.09
C GLY A 47 4.78 1.75 -7.64
N GLU A 48 6.10 1.72 -7.46
CA GLU A 48 6.96 2.83 -7.85
C GLU A 48 6.98 3.03 -9.36
N ALA A 49 7.25 1.97 -10.13
CA ALA A 49 7.38 2.07 -11.57
C ALA A 49 6.02 2.17 -12.27
N THR A 50 5.01 1.49 -11.72
CA THR A 50 3.68 1.35 -12.33
C THR A 50 2.69 2.40 -11.89
N GLY A 51 2.91 3.05 -10.74
CA GLY A 51 1.95 3.97 -10.12
C GLY A 51 0.67 3.30 -9.62
N ILE A 52 0.58 1.96 -9.64
CA ILE A 52 -0.62 1.25 -9.21
C ILE A 52 -0.90 1.54 -7.74
N ASN A 53 -2.13 1.94 -7.43
CA ASN A 53 -2.53 2.23 -6.05
C ASN A 53 -2.61 0.93 -5.24
N LEU A 54 -1.92 0.91 -4.10
CA LEU A 54 -1.94 -0.22 -3.16
C LEU A 54 -2.66 0.15 -1.87
N TRP A 55 -2.45 1.36 -1.34
CA TRP A 55 -3.18 1.83 -0.17
C TRP A 55 -3.10 3.35 -0.10
N THR A 56 -4.25 4.01 -0.24
CA THR A 56 -4.40 5.43 0.06
C THR A 56 -5.41 5.57 1.18
N GLU A 57 -5.06 6.25 2.26
CA GLU A 57 -5.93 6.48 3.41
C GLU A 57 -5.49 7.74 4.14
N SER A 58 -6.47 8.52 4.57
CA SER A 58 -6.26 9.74 5.34
C SER A 58 -6.60 9.52 6.81
N ASP A 59 -6.06 10.40 7.65
CA ASP A 59 -6.38 10.46 9.08
C ASP A 59 -6.16 9.14 9.85
N VAL A 60 -5.08 8.41 9.53
CA VAL A 60 -4.81 7.13 10.19
C VAL A 60 -4.34 7.36 11.63
N ASN A 61 -5.09 6.83 12.59
CA ASN A 61 -4.86 7.09 14.01
C ASN A 61 -4.32 5.89 14.81
N ALA A 62 -4.37 4.69 14.24
CA ALA A 62 -3.93 3.45 14.88
C ALA A 62 -3.25 2.52 13.86
N SER A 63 -2.63 1.45 14.35
CA SER A 63 -2.17 0.36 13.48
C SER A 63 -3.31 -0.14 12.61
N ALA A 64 -3.02 -0.41 11.34
CA ALA A 64 -4.03 -0.80 10.37
C ALA A 64 -3.46 -1.81 9.37
N VAL A 65 -4.34 -2.68 8.87
CA VAL A 65 -4.00 -3.66 7.84
C VAL A 65 -4.94 -3.43 6.66
N ARG A 66 -4.38 -3.38 5.45
CA ARG A 66 -5.14 -3.35 4.20
C ARG A 66 -4.66 -4.44 3.27
N ALA A 67 -5.62 -5.16 2.69
CA ALA A 67 -5.38 -6.20 1.71
C ALA A 67 -5.90 -5.73 0.35
N PRO A 68 -5.12 -4.96 -0.42
CA PRO A 68 -5.62 -4.35 -1.64
C PRO A 68 -5.94 -5.36 -2.73
N ARG A 69 -6.95 -5.05 -3.52
CA ARG A 69 -7.43 -5.85 -4.65
C ARG A 69 -7.69 -4.95 -5.85
N GLN A 70 -7.47 -5.47 -7.04
CA GLN A 70 -7.78 -4.81 -8.32
C GLN A 70 -8.96 -5.53 -8.98
N ALA A 71 -9.73 -4.79 -9.77
CA ALA A 71 -10.78 -5.37 -10.59
C ALA A 71 -10.21 -6.30 -11.68
N CYS A 72 -10.93 -7.38 -11.97
CA CYS A 72 -10.64 -8.27 -13.09
C CYS A 72 -11.46 -7.86 -14.32
N HIS A 73 -10.92 -8.08 -15.51
CA HIS A 73 -11.55 -7.68 -16.77
C HIS A 73 -11.54 -8.83 -17.80
N SER A 74 -12.50 -8.82 -18.73
CA SER A 74 -12.47 -9.66 -19.91
C SER A 74 -11.38 -9.20 -20.89
N GLN A 75 -11.16 -9.96 -21.96
CA GLN A 75 -10.16 -9.62 -22.99
C GLN A 75 -10.47 -8.30 -23.73
N VAL A 76 -11.73 -7.85 -23.73
CA VAL A 76 -12.16 -6.57 -24.32
C VAL A 76 -12.19 -5.42 -23.30
N GLY A 77 -11.70 -5.65 -22.07
CA GLY A 77 -11.62 -4.63 -21.02
C GLY A 77 -12.90 -4.45 -20.19
N ALA A 78 -13.97 -5.20 -20.47
CA ALA A 78 -15.21 -5.13 -19.67
C ALA A 78 -14.99 -5.74 -18.28
N ALA A 79 -15.54 -5.11 -17.23
CA ALA A 79 -15.42 -5.60 -15.87
C ALA A 79 -15.99 -7.03 -15.74
N GLN A 80 -15.24 -7.92 -15.06
CA GLN A 80 -15.74 -9.23 -14.66
C GLN A 80 -16.63 -9.06 -13.44
N LEU A 81 -17.84 -9.59 -13.51
CA LEU A 81 -18.82 -9.57 -12.43
C LEU A 81 -19.25 -11.01 -12.11
N TYR A 82 -19.60 -11.31 -10.86
CA TYR A 82 -20.13 -12.64 -10.50
C TYR A 82 -21.49 -12.94 -11.17
N ALA A 83 -22.24 -11.89 -11.49
CA ALA A 83 -23.51 -11.93 -12.22
C ALA A 83 -23.71 -10.62 -13.00
N SER A 84 -24.62 -10.61 -13.98
CA SER A 84 -24.96 -9.39 -14.74
C SER A 84 -25.43 -8.27 -13.81
N GLY A 85 -24.80 -7.09 -13.89
CA GLY A 85 -25.07 -5.95 -13.00
C GLY A 85 -24.67 -6.17 -11.53
N GLY A 86 -23.95 -7.26 -11.22
CA GLY A 86 -23.58 -7.65 -9.87
C GLY A 86 -22.22 -7.11 -9.39
N THR A 87 -21.70 -7.73 -8.33
CA THR A 87 -20.43 -7.35 -7.68
C THR A 87 -19.23 -7.66 -8.58
N ALA A 88 -18.26 -6.74 -8.59
CA ALA A 88 -17.01 -6.92 -9.32
C ALA A 88 -16.19 -8.10 -8.76
N VAL A 89 -15.60 -8.87 -9.67
CA VAL A 89 -14.57 -9.84 -9.35
C VAL A 89 -13.26 -9.08 -9.16
N THR A 90 -12.59 -9.31 -8.03
CA THR A 90 -11.31 -8.67 -7.71
C THR A 90 -10.26 -9.70 -7.34
N ASP A 91 -9.00 -9.48 -7.75
CA ASP A 91 -7.86 -10.31 -7.37
C ASP A 91 -6.75 -9.45 -6.74
N ARG A 92 -5.76 -10.11 -6.12
CA ARG A 92 -4.56 -9.48 -5.59
C ARG A 92 -3.79 -8.75 -6.68
N ILE A 93 -3.12 -7.68 -6.27
CA ILE A 93 -2.31 -6.85 -7.15
C ILE A 93 -0.93 -7.49 -7.30
N GLY A 94 -0.51 -7.79 -8.52
CA GLY A 94 0.81 -8.32 -8.83
C GLY A 94 1.83 -7.22 -9.11
N LEU A 95 3.03 -7.34 -8.55
CA LEU A 95 4.19 -6.53 -8.91
C LEU A 95 5.27 -7.44 -9.52
N SER A 96 6.02 -6.92 -10.49
CA SER A 96 7.09 -7.66 -11.18
C SER A 96 8.36 -6.83 -11.23
N GLY A 97 9.36 -7.20 -10.43
CA GLY A 97 10.62 -6.48 -10.33
C GLY A 97 10.46 -5.02 -9.87
N ASP A 98 9.34 -4.66 -9.25
CA ASP A 98 9.00 -3.29 -8.85
C ASP A 98 9.30 -3.08 -7.35
N ARG A 99 9.18 -1.84 -6.88
CA ARG A 99 9.22 -1.48 -5.46
C ARG A 99 7.87 -0.96 -5.01
N VAL A 100 7.52 -1.20 -3.76
CA VAL A 100 6.42 -0.49 -3.11
C VAL A 100 6.98 0.83 -2.60
N LYS A 101 6.44 1.95 -3.10
CA LYS A 101 6.70 3.31 -2.63
C LYS A 101 5.68 3.65 -1.54
N ILE A 102 6.17 4.05 -0.38
CA ILE A 102 5.36 4.50 0.76
C ILE A 102 5.61 6.00 0.92
N ALA A 103 4.61 6.81 0.57
CA ALA A 103 4.62 8.24 0.83
C ALA A 103 3.75 8.56 2.05
N ILE A 104 4.29 9.39 2.94
CA ILE A 104 3.64 9.81 4.19
C ILE A 104 3.48 11.33 4.15
N ALA A 105 2.30 11.82 4.52
CA ALA A 105 2.07 13.21 4.87
C ALA A 105 1.55 13.30 6.30
N GLN A 106 1.84 14.41 6.98
CA GLN A 106 1.36 14.71 8.33
C GLN A 106 1.78 13.67 9.40
N GLY A 107 2.91 12.99 9.22
CA GLY A 107 3.41 11.98 10.18
C GLY A 107 4.03 12.57 11.46
N GLY A 108 4.09 13.90 11.58
CA GLY A 108 4.79 14.62 12.64
C GLY A 108 6.29 14.74 12.38
N ALA A 109 6.94 15.77 12.94
CA ALA A 109 8.35 16.06 12.69
C ALA A 109 9.28 14.98 13.26
N THR A 110 10.19 14.43 12.43
CA THR A 110 11.24 13.49 12.85
C THR A 110 10.73 12.25 13.60
N LYS A 111 9.56 11.75 13.19
CA LYS A 111 8.90 10.57 13.76
C LYS A 111 9.17 9.33 12.93
N ILE A 112 8.96 8.16 13.54
CA ILE A 112 9.23 6.87 12.92
C ILE A 112 7.93 6.05 12.84
N GLY A 113 7.69 5.45 11.68
CA GLY A 113 6.65 4.46 11.44
C GLY A 113 7.22 3.19 10.84
N THR A 114 6.53 2.07 11.00
CA THR A 114 6.92 0.78 10.41
C THR A 114 5.79 0.20 9.56
N PHE A 115 6.16 -0.26 8.37
CA PHE A 115 5.27 -0.98 7.48
C PHE A 115 5.77 -2.39 7.21
N HIS A 116 4.86 -3.36 7.16
CA HIS A 116 5.12 -4.69 6.61
C HIS A 116 4.36 -4.89 5.31
N VAL A 117 5.07 -5.23 4.25
CA VAL A 117 4.48 -5.62 2.96
C VAL A 117 4.58 -7.14 2.84
N ILE A 118 3.44 -7.82 2.79
CA ILE A 118 3.36 -9.27 2.61
C ILE A 118 3.08 -9.58 1.14
N VAL A 119 3.96 -10.40 0.56
CA VAL A 119 3.92 -10.81 -0.84
C VAL A 119 3.85 -12.32 -0.91
N ASP A 120 3.01 -12.86 -1.79
CA ASP A 120 2.95 -14.30 -2.05
C ASP A 120 4.16 -14.78 -2.87
#